data_AF-A0A7J9LCJ8-F1
#
_entry.id   AF-A0A7J9LCJ8-F1
#
_cell.length_a   1.000
_cell.length_b   1.000
_cell.length_c   1.000
_cell.angle_alpha   90.00
_cell.angle_beta   90.00
_cell.angle_gamma   90.00
#
_symmetry.space_group_name_H-M   'P 1'
#
loop_
_entity.id
_entity.type
_entity.pdbx_description
1 polymer ?
#
loop_
_entity_poly.entity_id
_entity_poly.type
_entity_poly.pdbx_seq_one_letter_code
_entity_poly.pdbx_strand_id
1 'polypeptide(L)'
;MAVAAAPDHLFHLRNNFYLGSFQAAINNSDLPNLSPDDAVERDCLVYRSYIALGSYQLVINEIHSAAATPLQAVKLLALYLSNPHDKVKFVNQQLRA
;
A
#
# COMPACT_ATOMS: atom_id res chain seq x y z
N MET A 1 -14.39 5.55 -28.92
CA MET A 1 -14.82 6.57 -27.95
C MET A 1 -13.67 6.75 -26.97
N ALA A 2 -12.83 7.76 -27.17
CA ALA A 2 -11.80 8.09 -26.17
C ALA A 2 -12.55 8.68 -24.98
N VAL A 3 -12.64 7.91 -23.89
CA VAL A 3 -13.04 8.45 -22.58
C VAL A 3 -12.04 9.57 -22.32
N ALA A 4 -12.49 10.82 -22.31
CA ALA A 4 -11.71 11.90 -21.76
C ALA A 4 -11.39 11.46 -20.33
N ALA A 5 -10.14 11.06 -20.10
CA ALA A 5 -9.70 10.59 -18.81
C ALA A 5 -9.98 11.73 -17.83
N ALA A 6 -10.91 11.50 -16.91
CA ALA A 6 -11.08 12.39 -15.77
C ALA A 6 -9.69 12.61 -15.13
N PRO A 7 -9.43 13.78 -14.53
CA PRO A 7 -8.15 14.04 -13.88
C PRO A 7 -7.80 12.88 -12.95
N ASP A 8 -6.69 12.19 -13.25
CA ASP A 8 -6.20 11.11 -12.38
C ASP A 8 -5.68 11.75 -11.09
N HIS A 9 -6.53 11.76 -10.06
CA HIS A 9 -6.21 12.35 -8.77
C HIS A 9 -4.98 11.70 -8.12
N LEU A 10 -4.68 10.45 -8.46
CA LEU A 10 -3.55 9.70 -7.91
C LEU A 10 -2.28 9.84 -8.75
N PHE A 11 -2.31 10.59 -9.86
CA PHE A 11 -1.18 10.68 -10.79
C PHE A 11 0.13 11.08 -10.11
N HIS A 12 0.11 12.15 -9.32
CA HIS A 12 1.30 12.64 -8.62
C HIS A 12 1.80 11.63 -7.56
N LEU A 13 0.88 10.98 -6.86
CA LEU A 13 1.21 9.97 -5.86
C LEU A 13 1.88 8.75 -6.50
N ARG A 14 1.31 8.23 -7.59
CA ARG A 14 1.88 7.14 -8.39
C ARG A 14 3.26 7.53 -8.91
N ASN A 15 3.41 8.73 -9.47
CA ASN A 15 4.68 9.20 -9.99
C ASN A 15 5.77 9.24 -8.92
N ASN A 16 5.47 9.81 -7.75
CA ASN A 16 6.42 9.85 -6.62
C ASN A 16 6.82 8.43 -6.16
N PHE A 17 5.85 7.52 -6.06
CA PHE A 17 6.11 6.13 -5.68
C PHE A 17 7.02 5.41 -6.69
N TYR A 18 6.71 5.49 -7.99
CA TYR A 18 7.48 4.78 -9.02
C TYR A 18 8.87 5.37 -9.25
N LEU A 19 9.09 6.65 -8.95
CA LEU A 19 10.41 7.28 -8.96
C LEU A 19 11.22 7.01 -7.68
N GLY A 20 10.69 6.22 -6.73
CA GLY A 20 11.34 5.94 -5.45
C GLY A 20 11.34 7.12 -4.47
N SER A 21 10.60 8.18 -4.77
CA SER A 21 10.42 9.34 -3.89
C SER A 21 9.36 9.05 -2.81
N PHE A 22 9.59 8.01 -2.02
CA PHE A 22 8.61 7.46 -1.07
C PHE A 22 8.19 8.46 0.01
N GLN A 23 9.12 9.27 0.53
CA GLN A 23 8.77 10.30 1.50
C GLN A 23 7.86 11.38 0.89
N ALA A 24 8.09 11.75 -0.37
CA ALA A 24 7.23 12.69 -1.08
C ALA A 24 5.85 12.10 -1.36
N ALA A 25 5.77 10.80 -1.67
CA ALA A 25 4.50 10.10 -1.82
C ALA A 25 3.67 10.15 -0.52
N ILE A 26 4.30 9.91 0.64
CA ILE A 26 3.65 9.99 1.96
C ILE A 26 3.22 11.43 2.27
N ASN A 27 4.08 12.42 2.06
CA ASN A 27 3.77 13.81 2.41
C ASN A 27 2.65 14.41 1.56
N ASN A 28 2.48 13.94 0.31
CA ASN A 28 1.50 14.44 -0.63
C ASN A 28 0.32 13.47 -0.83
N SER A 29 0.09 12.56 0.12
CA SER A 29 -1.01 11.59 0.00
C SER A 29 -2.35 12.15 0.46
N ASP A 30 -2.40 13.31 1.11
CA ASP A 30 -3.66 13.91 1.54
C ASP A 30 -4.43 14.48 0.34
N LEU A 31 -5.32 13.65 -0.19
CA LEU A 31 -6.11 13.92 -1.39
C LEU A 31 -7.60 13.87 -1.01
N PRO A 32 -8.31 15.02 -1.04
CA PRO A 32 -9.73 15.06 -0.71
C PRO A 32 -10.60 14.56 -1.88
N ASN A 33 -11.84 14.15 -1.57
CA ASN A 33 -12.88 13.78 -2.55
C ASN A 33 -12.53 12.59 -3.46
N LEU A 34 -11.73 11.66 -2.97
CA LEU A 34 -11.45 10.40 -3.68
C LEU A 34 -12.67 9.48 -3.68
N SER A 35 -12.84 8.73 -4.77
CA SER A 35 -13.76 7.59 -4.76
C SER A 35 -13.27 6.54 -3.75
N PRO A 36 -14.15 5.63 -3.27
CA PRO A 36 -13.74 4.55 -2.37
C PRO A 36 -12.60 3.71 -2.94
N ASP A 37 -12.61 3.46 -4.26
CA ASP A 37 -11.57 2.69 -4.95
C ASP A 37 -10.24 3.45 -4.99
N ASP A 38 -10.27 4.75 -5.33
CA ASP A 38 -9.06 5.59 -5.35
C ASP A 38 -8.49 5.79 -3.94
N ALA A 39 -9.33 5.87 -2.90
CA ALA A 39 -8.89 5.97 -1.52
C ALA A 39 -8.13 4.71 -1.08
N VAL A 40 -8.63 3.52 -1.44
CA VAL A 40 -7.94 2.26 -1.18
C VAL A 40 -6.60 2.21 -1.93
N GLU A 41 -6.56 2.66 -3.19
CA GLU A 41 -5.32 2.67 -3.95
C GLU A 41 -4.30 3.66 -3.38
N ARG A 42 -4.72 4.87 -3.00
CA ARG A 42 -3.89 5.84 -2.28
C ARG A 42 -3.26 5.19 -1.05
N ASP A 43 -4.07 4.56 -0.20
CA ASP A 43 -3.59 3.94 1.03
C ASP A 43 -2.60 2.80 0.73
N CYS A 44 -2.84 2.02 -0.32
CA CYS A 44 -1.89 1.00 -0.77
C CYS A 44 -0.53 1.60 -1.17
N LEU A 45 -0.52 2.71 -1.92
CA LEU A 45 0.72 3.38 -2.33
C LEU A 45 1.46 3.99 -1.14
N VAL A 46 0.73 4.57 -0.18
CA VAL A 46 1.29 5.12 1.05
C VAL A 46 1.93 4.03 1.91
N TYR A 47 1.20 2.95 2.20
CA TYR A 47 1.75 1.85 2.99
C TYR A 47 2.91 1.14 2.29
N ARG A 48 2.87 0.98 0.96
CA ARG A 48 4.02 0.48 0.19
C ARG A 48 5.23 1.41 0.28
N SER A 49 5.01 2.72 0.35
CA SER A 49 6.08 3.70 0.57
C SER A 49 6.71 3.53 1.96
N TYR A 50 5.90 3.30 3.00
CA TYR A 50 6.41 2.97 4.34
C TYR A 50 7.23 1.67 4.35
N ILE A 51 6.77 0.63 3.65
CA ILE A 51 7.53 -0.62 3.48
C ILE A 51 8.89 -0.34 2.82
N ALA A 52 8.91 0.45 1.75
CA ALA A 52 10.15 0.78 1.03
C ALA A 52 11.14 1.57 1.89
N LEU A 53 10.65 2.35 2.86
CA LEU A 53 11.47 3.05 3.86
C LEU A 53 11.81 2.18 5.09
N GLY A 54 11.48 0.89 5.08
CA GLY A 54 11.79 -0.05 6.17
C GLY A 54 10.85 0.02 7.37
N SER A 55 9.77 0.80 7.29
CA SER A 55 8.79 0.99 8.37
C SER A 55 7.73 -0.11 8.37
N TYR A 56 8.15 -1.38 8.44
CA TYR A 56 7.23 -2.53 8.34
C TYR A 56 6.23 -2.60 9.50
N GLN A 57 6.69 -2.33 10.73
CA GLN A 57 5.85 -2.46 11.93
C GLN A 57 4.65 -1.51 11.92
N LEU A 58 4.82 -0.31 11.37
CA LEU A 58 3.73 0.65 11.19
C LEU A 58 2.62 0.04 10.33
N VAL A 59 3.00 -0.50 9.16
CA VAL A 59 2.05 -1.11 8.22
C VAL A 59 1.33 -2.32 8.83
N ILE A 60 2.07 -3.14 9.59
CA ILE A 60 1.52 -4.31 10.28
C ILE A 60 0.45 -3.91 11.32
N ASN A 61 0.70 -2.82 12.05
CA ASN A 61 -0.18 -2.36 13.12
C ASN A 61 -1.40 -1.60 12.57
N GLU A 62 -1.22 -0.76 11.55
CA GLU A 62 -2.27 0.12 11.03
C GLU A 62 -3.30 -0.62 10.17
N ILE A 63 -2.88 -1.65 9.42
CA ILE A 63 -3.80 -2.40 8.56
C ILE A 63 -4.52 -3.47 9.39
N HIS A 64 -5.83 -3.30 9.58
CA HIS A 64 -6.69 -4.21 10.34
C HIS A 64 -7.23 -5.35 9.47
N SER A 65 -7.66 -6.47 10.04
CA SER A 65 -8.18 -7.64 9.30
C SER A 65 -9.46 -7.36 8.49
N ALA A 66 -10.18 -6.29 8.82
CA ALA A 66 -11.38 -5.84 8.09
C ALA A 66 -11.07 -4.90 6.91
N ALA A 67 -9.80 -4.53 6.70
CA ALA A 67 -9.41 -3.68 5.57
C ALA A 67 -9.59 -4.40 4.23
N ALA A 68 -9.74 -3.62 3.16
CA ALA A 68 -9.92 -4.12 1.81
C ALA A 68 -8.80 -5.11 1.41
N THR A 69 -9.14 -6.08 0.56
CA THR A 69 -8.21 -7.13 0.09
C THR A 69 -6.85 -6.58 -0.40
N PRO A 70 -6.77 -5.46 -1.14
CA PRO A 70 -5.49 -4.86 -1.52
C PRO A 70 -4.60 -4.48 -0.32
N LEU A 71 -5.19 -3.90 0.73
CA LEU A 71 -4.47 -3.53 1.94
C LEU A 71 -4.00 -4.76 2.74
N GLN A 72 -4.81 -5.83 2.77
CA GLN A 72 -4.36 -7.10 3.37
C GLN A 72 -3.10 -7.65 2.68
N ALA A 73 -3.02 -7.55 1.35
CA ALA A 73 -1.84 -7.97 0.61
C ALA A 73 -0.60 -7.12 0.95
N VAL A 74 -0.78 -5.81 1.18
CA VAL A 74 0.29 -4.92 1.62
C VAL A 74 0.76 -5.27 3.04
N LYS A 75 -0.15 -5.58 3.97
CA LYS A 75 0.20 -6.07 5.30
C LYS A 75 0.98 -7.37 5.24
N LEU A 76 0.56 -8.32 4.40
CA LEU A 76 1.25 -9.58 4.20
C LEU A 76 2.68 -9.36 3.68
N LEU A 77 2.85 -8.44 2.74
CA LEU A 77 4.17 -8.04 2.24
C LEU A 77 5.05 -7.48 3.38
N ALA A 78 4.50 -6.61 4.22
CA ALA A 78 5.22 -6.05 5.37
C ALA A 78 5.66 -7.14 6.35
N LEU A 79 4.78 -8.09 6.70
CA LEU A 79 5.09 -9.24 7.56
C LEU A 79 6.21 -10.12 6.97
N TYR A 80 6.15 -10.37 5.66
CA TYR A 80 7.16 -11.17 4.98
C TYR A 80 8.54 -10.52 4.96
N LEU A 81 8.58 -9.18 4.84
CA LEU A 81 9.82 -8.42 4.80
C LEU A 81 10.38 -8.11 6.19
N SER A 82 9.53 -8.01 7.22
CA SER A 82 9.98 -7.77 8.60
C SER A 82 10.76 -8.94 9.20
N ASN A 83 10.50 -10.18 8.76
CA ASN A 83 11.16 -11.38 9.26
C ASN A 83 11.94 -12.12 8.15
N PRO A 84 13.20 -11.74 7.88
CA PRO A 84 14.01 -12.39 6.85
C PRO A 84 14.30 -13.89 7.11
N HIS A 85 14.20 -14.35 8.36
CA HIS A 85 14.53 -15.73 8.77
C HIS A 85 13.36 -16.74 8.74
N ASP A 86 12.10 -16.31 8.60
CA ASP A 86 10.90 -17.18 8.67
C ASP A 86 10.03 -17.14 7.40
N LYS A 87 10.63 -16.81 6.25
CA LYS A 87 9.95 -16.66 4.95
C LYS A 87 9.06 -17.84 4.54
N VAL A 88 9.36 -19.06 4.98
CA VAL A 88 8.66 -20.31 4.61
C VAL A 88 7.42 -20.59 5.49
N LYS A 89 7.35 -20.05 6.71
CA LYS A 89 6.25 -20.38 7.66
C LYS A 89 4.98 -19.58 7.39
N PHE A 90 5.09 -18.31 7.00
CA PHE A 90 3.94 -17.43 6.81
C PHE A 90 3.05 -17.81 5.62
N VAL A 91 3.65 -18.22 4.50
CA VAL A 91 2.90 -18.69 3.31
C VAL A 91 2.06 -19.93 3.63
N ASN A 92 2.58 -20.83 4.49
CA ASN A 92 1.89 -22.07 4.86
C ASN A 92 0.75 -21.88 5.87
N GLN A 93 0.76 -20.81 6.66
CA GLN A 93 -0.30 -20.54 7.65
C GLN A 93 -1.58 -19.99 6.99
N GLN A 94 -1.44 -19.23 5.90
CA GLN A 94 -2.56 -18.55 5.23
C GLN A 94 -3.30 -19.43 4.21
N LEU A 95 -2.70 -20.56 3.80
CA LEU A 95 -3.30 -21.56 2.91
C LEU A 95 -4.14 -22.63 3.65
N ARG A 96 -4.26 -22.52 4.99
CA ARG A 96 -4.90 -23.52 5.86
C ARG A 96 -6.15 -23.00 6.59
N ALA A 97 -6.60 -21.78 6.31
CA ALA A 97 -7.85 -21.21 6.80
C ALA A 97 -8.76 -20.88 5.61
#